data_AF-A0A1F6NZB5-F1
#
_entry.id   AF-A0A1F6NZB5-F1
#
_cell.length_a   1.000
_cell.length_b   1.000
_cell.length_c   1.000
_cell.angle_alpha   90.00
_cell.angle_beta   90.00
_cell.angle_gamma   90.00
#
_symmetry.space_group_name_H-M   'P 1'
#
loop_
_entity.id
_entity.type
_entity.pdbx_description
1 polymer ?
#
loop_
_entity_poly.entity_id
_entity_poly.type
_entity_poly.pdbx_seq_one_letter_code
_entity_poly.pdbx_strand_id
1 'polypeptide(L)'
;MFLLIDLSEKDKIHLELFDEKTSCKAEYSGRNRELLTSIDAFFNKQKFDKKGLKGIMAVVGKGSFTNTRISAVVSNVFGYALKIPVMAIAKEQVGQAQKLIPKLKKMPVGQYISAKYSGEPNIG
;
A
#
# COMPACT_ATOMS: atom_id res chain seq x y z
N MET A 1 -1.45 7.68 -11.63
CA MET A 1 -0.92 7.72 -10.25
C MET A 1 -0.93 6.32 -9.68
N PHE A 2 -0.03 6.04 -8.76
CA PHE A 2 0.09 4.81 -7.99
C PHE A 2 0.00 5.14 -6.51
N LEU A 3 -0.61 4.26 -5.72
CA LEU A 3 -0.66 4.40 -4.26
C LEU A 3 0.31 3.40 -3.63
N LEU A 4 1.12 3.86 -2.68
CA LEU A 4 1.87 3.01 -1.78
C LEU A 4 1.25 3.06 -0.37
N ILE A 5 1.04 1.88 0.21
CA ILE A 5 0.54 1.70 1.58
C ILE A 5 1.64 1.06 2.41
N ASP A 6 2.04 1.73 3.49
CA ASP A 6 3.04 1.23 4.43
C ASP A 6 2.56 1.36 5.89
N LEU A 7 2.33 0.20 6.50
CA LEU A 7 1.93 0.03 7.91
C LEU A 7 3.03 -0.66 8.74
N SER A 8 4.28 -0.59 8.28
CA SER A 8 5.41 -1.29 8.91
C SER A 8 5.78 -0.74 10.28
N GLU A 9 5.49 0.54 10.53
CA GLU A 9 5.74 1.22 11.78
C GLU A 9 4.52 1.16 12.71
N LYS A 10 4.80 1.09 14.02
CA LYS A 10 3.74 0.98 15.03
C LYS A 10 3.01 2.33 15.14
N ASP A 11 1.68 2.28 15.16
CA ASP A 11 0.79 3.44 15.34
C ASP A 11 0.99 4.56 14.31
N LYS A 12 1.51 4.20 13.12
CA LYS A 12 1.71 5.08 11.97
C LYS A 12 1.18 4.45 10.69
N ILE A 13 0.58 5.30 9.87
CA ILE A 13 0.16 4.97 8.51
C ILE A 13 0.94 5.87 7.56
N HIS A 14 1.79 5.29 6.72
CA HIS A 14 2.49 6.01 5.68
C HIS A 14 1.80 5.74 4.34
N LEU A 15 1.42 6.83 3.67
CA LEU A 15 0.81 6.79 2.34
C LEU A 15 1.66 7.62 1.38
N GLU A 16 1.76 7.15 0.15
CA GLU A 16 2.40 7.89 -0.92
C GLU A 16 1.58 7.78 -2.21
N LEU A 17 1.26 8.92 -2.81
CA LEU A 17 0.68 9.00 -4.14
C LEU A 17 1.76 9.49 -5.09
N PHE A 18 2.08 8.70 -6.12
CA PHE A 18 3.23 8.98 -6.98
C PHE A 18 3.00 8.56 -8.42
N ASP A 19 3.81 9.12 -9.30
CA ASP A 19 4.01 8.67 -10.67
C ASP A 19 5.50 8.71 -11.03
N GLU A 20 5.83 8.69 -12.31
CA GLU A 20 7.22 8.70 -12.78
C GLU A 20 7.95 10.03 -12.51
N LYS A 21 7.23 11.12 -12.24
CA LYS A 21 7.78 12.47 -12.12
C LYS A 21 7.57 13.08 -10.74
N THR A 22 6.47 12.73 -10.08
CA THR A 22 5.98 13.37 -8.86
C THR A 22 5.72 12.33 -7.78
N SER A 23 5.89 12.75 -6.53
CA SER A 23 5.59 11.97 -5.34
C SER A 23 5.06 12.90 -4.26
N CYS A 24 3.96 12.51 -3.64
CA CYS A 24 3.40 13.16 -2.48
C CYS A 24 3.26 12.14 -1.36
N LYS A 25 3.83 12.44 -0.19
CA LYS A 25 3.81 11.57 0.98
C LYS A 25 2.95 12.18 2.07
N ALA A 26 2.29 11.33 2.83
CA ALA A 26 1.59 11.70 4.05
C ALA A 26 1.82 10.64 5.13
N GLU A 27 1.98 11.12 6.36
CA GLU A 27 2.01 10.29 7.56
C GLU A 27 0.81 10.64 8.41
N TYR A 28 0.11 9.61 8.88
CA TYR A 28 -1.00 9.74 9.81
C TYR A 28 -0.68 8.95 11.08
N SER A 29 -0.87 9.59 12.23
CA SER A 29 -0.88 8.89 13.52
C SER A 29 -2.18 8.08 13.62
N GLY A 30 -2.08 6.79 13.92
CA GLY A 30 -3.25 5.93 13.98
C GLY A 30 -2.91 4.45 13.90
N ARG A 31 -3.89 3.61 14.23
CA ARG A 31 -3.76 2.17 14.11
C ARG A 31 -4.25 1.75 12.73
N ASN A 32 -4.28 0.44 12.53
CA ASN A 32 -4.72 -0.13 11.27
C ASN A 32 -6.22 0.05 10.95
N ARG A 33 -7.05 0.43 11.93
CA ARG A 33 -8.48 0.69 11.74
C ARG A 33 -8.74 1.99 10.99
N GLU A 34 -7.82 2.95 11.14
CA GLU A 34 -7.90 4.27 10.55
C GLU A 34 -7.36 4.31 9.11
N LEU A 35 -6.86 3.20 8.55
CA LEU A 35 -6.25 3.19 7.22
C LEU A 35 -7.19 3.72 6.12
N LEU A 36 -8.43 3.26 6.07
CA LEU A 36 -9.35 3.68 4.99
C LEU A 36 -9.73 5.15 5.11
N THR A 37 -9.97 5.65 6.33
CA THR A 37 -10.24 7.07 6.57
C THR A 37 -9.01 7.93 6.29
N SER A 38 -7.80 7.44 6.60
CA SER A 38 -6.54 8.11 6.22
C SER A 38 -6.33 8.16 4.71
N ILE A 39 -6.64 7.08 3.98
CA ILE A 39 -6.56 7.08 2.50
C ILE A 39 -7.56 8.08 1.91
N ASP A 40 -8.80 8.10 2.40
CA ASP A 40 -9.82 9.03 1.91
C ASP A 40 -9.43 10.49 2.20
N ALA A 41 -9.00 10.79 3.43
CA ALA A 41 -8.50 12.10 3.80
C ALA A 41 -7.28 12.52 2.95
N PHE A 42 -6.39 11.58 2.65
CA PHE A 42 -5.23 11.83 1.80
C PHE A 42 -5.64 12.18 0.37
N PHE A 43 -6.54 11.40 -0.24
CA PHE A 43 -7.05 11.67 -1.59
C PHE A 43 -7.80 12.99 -1.67
N ASN A 44 -8.63 13.31 -0.67
CA ASN A 44 -9.35 14.59 -0.60
C ASN A 44 -8.37 15.78 -0.50
N LYS A 45 -7.31 15.66 0.32
CA LYS A 45 -6.27 16.70 0.43
C LYS A 45 -5.53 16.94 -0.89
N GLN A 46 -5.28 15.87 -1.64
CA GLN A 46 -4.65 15.95 -2.97
C GLN A 46 -5.63 16.26 -4.11
N LYS A 47 -6.93 16.42 -3.81
CA LYS A 47 -8.01 16.54 -4.80
C LYS A 47 -7.95 15.44 -5.87
N PHE A 48 -7.59 14.22 -5.45
CA PHE A 48 -7.35 13.09 -6.33
C PHE A 48 -8.55 12.14 -6.34
N ASP A 49 -9.08 11.83 -7.53
CA ASP A 49 -10.09 10.77 -7.69
C ASP A 49 -9.41 9.39 -7.70
N LYS A 50 -9.85 8.51 -6.81
CA LYS A 50 -9.43 7.10 -6.72
C LYS A 50 -9.55 6.34 -8.05
N LYS A 51 -10.46 6.72 -8.95
CA LYS A 51 -10.56 6.15 -10.31
C LYS A 51 -9.31 6.39 -11.16
N GLY A 52 -8.49 7.38 -10.82
CA GLY A 52 -7.22 7.69 -11.50
C GLY A 52 -6.03 6.80 -11.09
N LEU A 53 -6.23 5.87 -10.14
CA LEU A 53 -5.20 4.91 -9.75
C LEU A 53 -4.93 3.94 -10.90
N LYS A 54 -3.65 3.65 -11.12
CA LYS A 54 -3.17 2.70 -12.14
C LYS A 54 -2.50 1.46 -11.54
N GLY A 55 -2.40 1.39 -10.23
CA GLY A 55 -1.84 0.26 -9.49
C GLY A 55 -1.54 0.63 -8.05
N ILE A 56 -1.30 -0.39 -7.23
CA ILE A 56 -1.01 -0.25 -5.80
C ILE A 56 0.23 -1.03 -5.42
N MET A 57 1.06 -0.43 -4.58
CA MET A 57 2.15 -1.11 -3.88
C MET A 57 1.82 -1.19 -2.39
N ALA A 58 2.03 -2.35 -1.78
CA ALA A 58 1.83 -2.52 -0.34
C ALA A 58 3.08 -3.09 0.30
N VAL A 59 3.50 -2.50 1.41
CA VAL A 59 4.54 -3.08 2.25
C VAL A 59 3.98 -4.30 2.97
N VAL A 60 4.67 -5.43 2.83
CA VAL A 60 4.41 -6.68 3.54
C VAL A 60 5.71 -7.25 4.07
N GLY A 61 5.67 -8.11 5.10
CA GLY A 61 6.89 -8.67 5.69
C GLY A 61 7.58 -7.76 6.70
N LYS A 62 6.99 -6.62 7.05
CA LYS A 62 7.47 -5.74 8.12
C LYS A 62 6.28 -5.14 8.87
N GLY A 63 6.41 -5.01 10.18
CA GLY A 63 5.33 -4.59 11.08
C GLY A 63 4.61 -5.78 11.71
N SER A 64 3.49 -5.50 12.37
CA SER A 64 2.70 -6.57 13.02
C SER A 64 2.06 -7.51 11.99
N PHE A 65 1.76 -8.75 12.42
CA PHE A 65 0.99 -9.71 11.61
C PHE A 65 -0.33 -9.10 11.11
N THR A 66 -1.01 -8.37 11.99
CA THR A 66 -2.28 -7.69 11.68
C THR A 66 -2.10 -6.60 10.63
N ASN A 67 -1.06 -5.76 10.76
CA ASN A 67 -0.80 -4.68 9.80
C ASN A 67 -0.47 -5.23 8.41
N THR A 68 0.34 -6.29 8.34
CA THR A 68 0.67 -6.95 7.07
C THR A 68 -0.59 -7.48 6.38
N ARG A 69 -1.50 -8.14 7.13
CA ARG A 69 -2.77 -8.64 6.58
C ARG A 69 -3.67 -7.50 6.09
N ILE A 70 -3.80 -6.44 6.89
CA ILE A 70 -4.64 -5.29 6.53
C ILE A 70 -4.10 -4.58 5.30
N SER A 71 -2.79 -4.35 5.22
CA SER A 71 -2.11 -3.80 4.04
C SER A 71 -2.43 -4.62 2.78
N ALA A 72 -2.22 -5.95 2.84
CA ALA A 72 -2.51 -6.84 1.72
C ALA A 72 -4.00 -6.84 1.32
N VAL A 73 -4.92 -6.96 2.29
CA VAL A 73 -6.36 -7.01 2.03
C VAL A 73 -6.85 -5.69 1.42
N VAL A 74 -6.50 -4.55 2.00
CA VAL A 74 -6.94 -3.25 1.48
C VAL A 74 -6.40 -3.02 0.08
N SER A 75 -5.11 -3.30 -0.18
CA SER A 75 -4.54 -3.21 -1.52
C SER A 75 -5.25 -4.13 -2.53
N ASN A 76 -5.53 -5.38 -2.15
CA ASN A 76 -6.25 -6.32 -3.01
C ASN A 76 -7.68 -5.87 -3.31
N VAL A 77 -8.39 -5.33 -2.33
CA VAL A 77 -9.75 -4.81 -2.51
C VAL A 77 -9.76 -3.67 -3.53
N PHE A 78 -8.84 -2.71 -3.41
CA PHE A 78 -8.70 -1.67 -4.42
C PHE A 78 -8.33 -2.24 -5.80
N GLY A 79 -7.40 -3.20 -5.85
CA GLY A 79 -7.04 -3.92 -7.07
C GLY A 79 -8.24 -4.59 -7.74
N TYR A 80 -9.08 -5.26 -6.95
CA TYR A 80 -10.30 -5.92 -7.41
C TYR A 80 -11.38 -4.93 -7.90
N ALA A 81 -11.64 -3.87 -7.14
CA ALA A 81 -12.69 -2.90 -7.43
C ALA A 81 -12.34 -2.02 -8.64
N LEU A 82 -11.07 -1.59 -8.76
CA LEU A 82 -10.61 -0.70 -9.82
C LEU A 82 -10.01 -1.44 -11.02
N LYS A 83 -9.88 -2.77 -10.94
CA LYS A 83 -9.24 -3.60 -11.98
C LYS A 83 -7.81 -3.12 -12.29
N ILE A 84 -7.02 -2.91 -11.24
CA ILE A 84 -5.62 -2.45 -11.33
C ILE A 84 -4.66 -3.47 -10.73
N PRO A 85 -3.38 -3.52 -11.18
CA PRO A 85 -2.39 -4.42 -10.61
C PRO A 85 -2.02 -4.04 -9.18
N VAL A 86 -1.66 -5.04 -8.37
CA VAL A 86 -1.22 -4.89 -6.98
C VAL A 86 0.12 -5.58 -6.79
N MET A 87 1.07 -4.91 -6.15
CA MET A 87 2.41 -5.45 -5.88
C MET A 87 2.74 -5.40 -4.39
N ALA A 88 3.29 -6.51 -3.90
CA ALA A 88 3.91 -6.56 -2.59
C ALA A 88 5.37 -6.09 -2.69
N ILE A 89 5.77 -5.20 -1.79
CA ILE A 89 7.15 -4.71 -1.69
C ILE A 89 7.65 -4.86 -0.24
N ALA A 90 8.97 -4.92 -0.08
CA ALA A 90 9.61 -4.86 1.24
C ALA A 90 9.78 -3.39 1.70
N LYS A 91 9.95 -3.16 3.01
CA LYS A 91 10.09 -1.81 3.59
C LYS A 91 11.31 -1.07 3.01
N GLU A 92 12.38 -1.79 2.71
CA GLU A 92 13.62 -1.27 2.15
C GLU A 92 13.42 -0.72 0.73
N GLN A 93 12.35 -1.13 0.06
CA GLN A 93 12.03 -0.71 -1.31
C GLN A 93 11.15 0.56 -1.35
N VAL A 94 10.62 1.02 -0.22
CA VAL A 94 9.73 2.20 -0.16
C VAL A 94 10.41 3.44 -0.75
N GLY A 95 11.68 3.68 -0.42
CA GLY A 95 12.45 4.80 -0.98
C GLY A 95 12.72 4.71 -2.49
N GLN A 96 12.38 3.57 -3.12
CA GLN A 96 12.61 3.30 -4.54
C GLN A 96 11.31 2.98 -5.29
N ALA A 97 10.14 3.31 -4.71
CA ALA A 97 8.84 2.96 -5.27
C ALA A 97 8.66 3.38 -6.75
N GLN A 98 9.14 4.58 -7.12
CA GLN A 98 9.09 5.06 -8.51
C GLN A 98 9.84 4.14 -9.49
N LYS A 99 10.98 3.57 -9.08
CA LYS A 99 11.76 2.64 -9.91
C LYS A 99 11.04 1.31 -10.14
N LEU A 100 10.06 0.97 -9.29
CA LEU A 100 9.27 -0.26 -9.39
C LEU A 100 8.03 -0.11 -10.28
N ILE A 101 7.71 1.12 -10.74
CA ILE A 101 6.56 1.37 -11.62
C ILE A 101 6.56 0.46 -12.87
N PRO A 102 7.67 0.29 -13.61
CA PRO A 102 7.68 -0.57 -14.80
C PRO A 102 7.37 -2.03 -14.46
N LYS A 103 7.80 -2.51 -13.28
CA LYS A 103 7.50 -3.86 -12.80
C LYS A 103 6.02 -3.99 -12.45
N LEU A 104 5.43 -2.99 -11.79
CA LEU A 104 4.01 -2.98 -11.42
C LEU A 104 3.09 -2.95 -12.65
N LYS A 105 3.44 -2.15 -13.66
CA LYS A 105 2.70 -2.10 -14.94
C LYS A 105 2.69 -3.44 -15.69
N LYS A 106 3.69 -4.29 -15.47
CA LYS A 106 3.79 -5.63 -16.09
C LYS A 106 3.05 -6.71 -15.29
N MET A 107 2.60 -6.42 -14.07
CA MET A 107 1.85 -7.40 -13.29
C MET A 107 0.45 -7.59 -13.87
N PRO A 108 -0.07 -8.84 -13.91
CA PRO A 108 -1.41 -9.08 -14.40
C PRO A 108 -2.44 -8.53 -13.43
N VAL A 109 -3.49 -7.91 -13.99
CA VAL A 109 -4.67 -7.51 -13.23
C VAL A 109 -5.40 -8.76 -12.74
N GLY A 110 -5.84 -8.75 -11.48
CA GLY A 110 -6.50 -9.89 -10.85
C GLY A 110 -5.55 -10.84 -10.12
N GLN A 111 -4.24 -10.63 -10.20
CA GLN A 111 -3.29 -11.29 -9.31
C GLN A 111 -3.17 -10.49 -8.00
N TYR A 112 -3.46 -11.17 -6.89
CA TYR A 112 -3.50 -10.58 -5.55
C TYR A 112 -2.28 -10.96 -4.73
N ILE A 113 -1.97 -10.11 -3.75
CA ILE A 113 -0.83 -10.31 -2.86
C ILE A 113 -1.26 -10.99 -1.56
N SER A 114 -0.37 -11.78 -0.98
CA SER A 114 -0.58 -12.39 0.33
C SER A 114 0.32 -11.73 1.38
N ALA A 115 -0.16 -11.72 2.62
CA ALA A 115 0.65 -11.26 3.73
C ALA A 115 1.91 -12.14 3.88
N LYS A 116 3.07 -11.49 4.02
CA LYS A 116 4.32 -12.16 4.41
C LYS A 116 4.62 -11.81 5.86
N TYR A 117 4.88 -12.82 6.69
CA TYR A 117 5.19 -12.60 8.10
C TYR A 117 6.70 -12.67 8.33
N SER A 118 7.21 -11.82 9.21
CA SER A 118 8.64 -11.74 9.56
C SER A 118 9.00 -12.41 10.89
N GLY A 119 8.01 -12.98 11.58
CA GLY A 119 8.21 -13.66 12.86
C GLY A 119 7.55 -15.02 12.88
N GLU A 120 8.02 -15.86 13.80
CA GLU A 120 7.41 -17.16 14.09
C GLU A 120 5.97 -16.97 14.59
N PRO A 121 5.03 -17.85 14.22
CA PRO A 121 3.71 -17.89 14.81
C PRO A 121 3.82 -18.09 16.33
N ASN A 122 3.29 -17.16 17.12
CA ASN A 122 3.22 -17.32 18.57
C ASN A 122 1.92 -18.05 18.93
N ILE A 123 1.89 -19.34 18.60
CA ILE A 123 0.85 -20.28 19.01
C ILE A 123 1.28 -20.86 20.36
N GLY A 124 0.76 -20.26 21.44
CA GLY A 124 0.88 -20.78 22.79
C GLY A 124 -0.01 -21.98 23.04
#